data_AF-A0A835R998-F1
#
_entry.id   AF-A0A835R998-F1
#
_cell.length_a   1.000
_cell.length_b   1.000
_cell.length_c   1.000
_cell.angle_alpha   90.00
_cell.angle_beta   90.00
_cell.angle_gamma   90.00
#
_symmetry.space_group_name_H-M   'P 1'
#
loop_
_entity.id
_entity.type
_entity.pdbx_description
1 polymer ?
#
loop_
_entity_poly.entity_id
_entity_poly.type
_entity_poly.pdbx_seq_one_letter_code
_entity_poly.pdbx_strand_id
1 'polypeptide(L)'
;MSNCADGLIDAIMGSTAITVSNCHMTNHNDVMLFGASDAYAEDAVMQITVAFNHFGRGLVQRMPRCRWGFVHVVNNDYTHWLMYAVGGSKHPTILSQGNRYIAPPDVNAKQITKRDYATEAEWSKWTWQSDGDLMMNGAFFVQSGESFFNQYTNQQLIKAKPGTFVTRLTRYSGSLNCMAGIPC
;
A
#
# COMPACT_ATOMS: atom_id res chain seq x y z
N MET A 1 -14.83 3.82 -1.23
CA MET A 1 -14.62 3.83 -2.69
C MET A 1 -14.74 2.39 -3.20
N SER A 2 -15.48 2.17 -4.29
CA SER A 2 -15.75 0.84 -4.84
C SER A 2 -16.35 0.94 -6.25
N ASN A 3 -16.24 -0.11 -7.07
CA ASN A 3 -16.93 -0.24 -8.35
C ASN A 3 -16.74 0.94 -9.34
N CYS A 4 -15.54 1.53 -9.40
CA CYS A 4 -15.19 2.45 -10.48
C CYS A 4 -14.99 1.69 -11.80
N ALA A 5 -15.04 2.42 -12.93
CA ALA A 5 -14.84 1.86 -14.26
C ALA A 5 -13.38 1.46 -14.55
N ASP A 6 -12.43 2.22 -14.01
CA ASP A 6 -10.98 1.95 -14.03
C ASP A 6 -10.45 2.09 -12.60
N GLY A 7 -9.25 2.62 -12.34
CA GLY A 7 -8.66 2.70 -11.00
C GLY A 7 -9.47 3.50 -9.96
N LEU A 8 -9.28 3.22 -8.66
CA LEU A 8 -9.85 4.08 -7.59
C LEU A 8 -9.02 5.34 -7.37
N ILE A 9 -7.69 5.22 -7.34
CA ILE A 9 -6.75 6.34 -7.14
C ILE A 9 -5.54 6.16 -8.06
N ASP A 10 -5.27 7.18 -8.87
CA ASP A 10 -4.08 7.26 -9.72
C ASP A 10 -3.28 8.53 -9.37
N ALA A 11 -2.00 8.36 -9.03
CA ALA A 11 -1.05 9.46 -8.85
C ALA A 11 0.12 9.27 -9.82
N ILE A 12 0.29 10.19 -10.76
CA ILE A 12 1.17 10.03 -11.93
C ILE A 12 1.86 11.35 -12.28
N MET A 13 2.77 11.33 -13.25
CA MET A 13 3.32 12.53 -13.90
C MET A 13 3.95 13.53 -12.91
N GLY A 14 4.86 13.05 -12.05
CA GLY A 14 5.62 13.87 -11.11
C GLY A 14 4.83 14.25 -9.84
N SER A 15 3.65 13.66 -9.63
CA SER A 15 2.88 13.83 -8.39
C SER A 15 3.70 13.40 -7.18
N THR A 16 3.75 14.23 -6.12
CA THR A 16 4.53 13.95 -4.91
C THR A 16 3.88 14.58 -3.67
N ALA A 17 4.38 14.21 -2.48
CA ALA A 17 3.90 14.67 -1.18
C ALA A 17 2.40 14.39 -0.93
N ILE A 18 1.92 13.21 -1.32
CA ILE A 18 0.51 12.79 -1.17
C ILE A 18 0.36 11.90 0.05
N THR A 19 -0.72 12.11 0.81
CA THR A 19 -1.18 11.16 1.84
C THR A 19 -2.57 10.65 1.51
N VAL A 20 -2.71 9.33 1.36
CA VAL A 20 -4.01 8.65 1.25
C VAL A 20 -4.31 7.99 2.59
N SER A 21 -5.33 8.50 3.29
CA SER A 21 -5.63 8.02 4.64
C SER A 21 -7.10 7.91 4.99
N ASN A 22 -7.38 7.08 6.00
CA ASN A 22 -8.71 6.85 6.58
C ASN A 22 -9.79 6.47 5.54
N CYS A 23 -9.39 5.86 4.42
CA CYS A 23 -10.32 5.43 3.40
C CYS A 23 -10.78 3.99 3.62
N HIS A 24 -12.04 3.72 3.29
CA HIS A 24 -12.58 2.36 3.18
C HIS A 24 -12.77 2.00 1.71
N MET A 25 -12.11 0.93 1.26
CA MET A 25 -12.11 0.48 -0.13
C MET A 25 -12.59 -0.97 -0.23
N THR A 26 -13.48 -1.26 -1.18
CA THR A 26 -14.04 -2.60 -1.40
C THR A 26 -14.37 -2.82 -2.87
N ASN A 27 -14.59 -4.08 -3.27
CA ASN A 27 -15.17 -4.49 -4.56
C ASN A 27 -14.55 -3.75 -5.76
N HIS A 28 -13.27 -3.98 -6.00
CA HIS A 28 -12.57 -3.31 -7.08
C HIS A 28 -11.30 -4.06 -7.51
N ASN A 29 -10.96 -4.02 -8.80
CA ASN A 29 -9.78 -4.73 -9.31
C ASN A 29 -8.50 -3.93 -9.05
N ASP A 30 -8.42 -2.73 -9.63
CA ASP A 30 -7.21 -1.91 -9.67
C ASP A 30 -7.32 -0.75 -8.66
N VAL A 31 -6.80 -0.96 -7.45
CA VAL A 31 -7.11 -0.06 -6.31
C VAL A 31 -6.34 1.26 -6.35
N MET A 32 -5.01 1.22 -6.31
CA MET A 32 -4.13 2.39 -6.31
C MET A 32 -2.97 2.18 -7.27
N LEU A 33 -2.78 3.11 -8.20
CA LEU A 33 -1.62 3.13 -9.10
C LEU A 33 -0.78 4.39 -8.86
N PHE A 34 0.48 4.18 -8.49
CA PHE A 34 1.45 5.24 -8.27
C PHE A 34 2.55 5.14 -9.33
N GLY A 35 2.52 6.06 -10.29
CA GLY A 35 3.31 6.07 -11.51
C GLY A 35 2.71 5.18 -12.62
N ALA A 36 2.26 5.78 -13.72
CA ALA A 36 1.58 5.07 -14.80
C ALA A 36 2.52 4.37 -15.79
N SER A 37 3.71 4.93 -16.02
CA SER A 37 4.59 4.52 -17.13
C SER A 37 5.93 3.98 -16.66
N ASP A 38 6.35 2.91 -17.32
CA ASP A 38 7.66 2.29 -17.19
C ASP A 38 8.80 3.12 -17.81
N ALA A 39 8.46 4.18 -18.55
CA ALA A 39 9.42 5.07 -19.23
C ALA A 39 9.52 6.46 -18.60
N TYR A 40 8.68 6.77 -17.59
CA TYR A 40 8.62 8.09 -16.99
C TYR A 40 9.41 8.15 -15.67
N ALA A 41 10.73 8.18 -15.78
CA ALA A 41 11.65 8.16 -14.64
C ALA A 41 11.54 9.43 -13.74
N GLU A 42 10.90 10.50 -14.21
CA GLU A 42 10.61 11.70 -13.41
C GLU A 42 9.73 11.39 -12.19
N ASP A 43 8.95 10.30 -12.21
CA ASP A 43 8.20 9.82 -11.04
C ASP A 43 9.11 9.35 -9.88
N ALA A 44 10.45 9.31 -10.05
CA ALA A 44 11.38 9.03 -8.96
C ALA A 44 11.30 10.06 -7.80
N VAL A 45 10.79 11.27 -8.07
CA VAL A 45 10.56 12.30 -7.03
C VAL A 45 9.30 12.03 -6.19
N MET A 46 8.48 11.05 -6.58
CA MET A 46 7.22 10.73 -5.92
C MET A 46 7.45 10.26 -4.49
N GLN A 47 6.69 10.84 -3.57
CA GLN A 47 6.64 10.45 -2.16
C GLN A 47 5.18 10.35 -1.75
N ILE A 48 4.73 9.14 -1.41
CA ILE A 48 3.34 8.88 -1.02
C ILE A 48 3.29 8.14 0.31
N THR A 49 2.39 8.58 1.18
CA THR A 49 2.04 7.86 2.41
C THR A 49 0.63 7.25 2.27
N VAL A 50 0.52 5.94 2.49
CA VAL A 50 -0.75 5.21 2.56
C VAL A 50 -0.96 4.80 4.02
N ALA A 51 -1.89 5.44 4.72
CA ALA A 51 -2.01 5.30 6.17
C ALA A 51 -3.44 5.10 6.66
N PHE A 52 -3.64 4.19 7.62
CA PHE A 52 -4.92 4.03 8.33
C PHE A 52 -6.11 3.69 7.42
N ASN A 53 -5.86 3.12 6.25
CA ASN A 53 -6.91 2.68 5.34
C ASN A 53 -7.39 1.27 5.71
N HIS A 54 -8.66 0.98 5.40
CA HIS A 54 -9.21 -0.36 5.45
C HIS A 54 -9.46 -0.87 4.02
N PHE A 55 -8.62 -1.83 3.63
CA PHE A 55 -8.74 -2.60 2.40
C PHE A 55 -9.61 -3.83 2.67
N GLY A 56 -10.89 -3.67 2.35
CA GLY A 56 -11.94 -4.63 2.65
C GLY A 56 -12.14 -5.67 1.56
N ARG A 57 -13.31 -6.32 1.61
CA ARG A 57 -13.68 -7.43 0.70
C ARG A 57 -13.71 -7.03 -0.77
N GLY A 58 -13.41 -8.01 -1.62
CA GLY A 58 -13.57 -7.91 -3.07
C GLY A 58 -12.51 -7.05 -3.77
N LEU A 59 -11.40 -6.73 -3.09
CA LEU A 59 -10.26 -6.07 -3.72
C LEU A 59 -9.35 -7.11 -4.36
N VAL A 60 -8.97 -6.91 -5.62
CA VAL A 60 -8.13 -7.89 -6.31
C VAL A 60 -6.64 -7.60 -6.08
N GLN A 61 -6.20 -6.38 -6.37
CA GLN A 61 -4.78 -6.03 -6.41
C GLN A 61 -4.50 -4.53 -6.23
N ARG A 62 -3.21 -4.16 -6.22
CA ARG A 62 -2.71 -2.78 -6.25
C ARG A 62 -3.07 -1.93 -5.03
N MET A 63 -2.75 -2.40 -3.83
CA MET A 63 -2.97 -1.68 -2.57
C MET A 63 -1.63 -1.38 -1.85
N PRO A 64 -0.70 -0.59 -2.41
CA PRO A 64 -0.68 0.02 -3.74
C PRO A 64 0.10 -0.78 -4.79
N ARG A 65 0.04 -0.35 -6.07
CA ARG A 65 1.02 -0.71 -7.10
C ARG A 65 1.87 0.50 -7.49
N CYS A 66 3.18 0.41 -7.29
CA CYS A 66 4.09 1.55 -7.38
C CYS A 66 5.14 1.43 -8.49
N ARG A 67 5.65 2.56 -8.95
CA ARG A 67 6.84 2.67 -9.80
C ARG A 67 7.74 3.81 -9.33
N TRP A 68 9.05 3.63 -9.49
CA TRP A 68 10.09 4.64 -9.25
C TRP A 68 10.24 5.14 -7.81
N GLY A 69 9.33 5.99 -7.35
CA GLY A 69 9.47 6.79 -6.13
C GLY A 69 9.34 6.01 -4.82
N PHE A 70 9.15 6.75 -3.74
CA PHE A 70 9.04 6.26 -2.38
C PHE A 70 7.59 6.16 -1.91
N VAL A 71 7.23 5.01 -1.34
CA VAL A 71 5.90 4.78 -0.78
C VAL A 71 5.98 4.18 0.62
N HIS A 72 5.41 4.90 1.57
CA HIS A 72 5.29 4.48 2.96
C HIS A 72 3.88 3.92 3.21
N VAL A 73 3.79 2.62 3.46
CA VAL A 73 2.55 1.90 3.73
C VAL A 73 2.50 1.62 5.23
N VAL A 74 1.66 2.34 5.97
CA VAL A 74 1.71 2.34 7.44
C VAL A 74 0.36 2.15 8.12
N ASN A 75 0.28 1.20 9.04
CA ASN A 75 -0.91 0.93 9.87
C ASN A 75 -2.24 0.79 9.09
N ASN A 76 -2.22 0.17 7.91
CA ASN A 76 -3.43 -0.18 7.15
C ASN A 76 -3.92 -1.60 7.50
N ASP A 77 -5.23 -1.83 7.37
CA ASP A 77 -5.86 -3.14 7.58
C ASP A 77 -6.19 -3.79 6.24
N TYR A 78 -5.48 -4.88 5.90
CA TYR A 78 -5.68 -5.67 4.70
C TYR A 78 -6.38 -6.96 5.07
N THR A 79 -7.67 -7.04 4.78
CA THR A 79 -8.47 -8.19 5.23
C THR A 79 -8.71 -9.22 4.14
N HIS A 80 -8.79 -8.81 2.87
CA HIS A 80 -9.26 -9.65 1.77
C HIS A 80 -8.75 -9.19 0.38
N TRP A 81 -7.47 -9.42 0.05
CA TRP A 81 -7.01 -9.33 -1.35
C TRP A 81 -7.26 -10.65 -2.08
N LEU A 82 -7.42 -10.60 -3.41
CA LEU A 82 -7.67 -11.80 -4.24
C LEU A 82 -6.45 -12.22 -5.08
N MET A 83 -5.47 -11.34 -5.29
CA MET A 83 -4.25 -11.67 -6.04
C MET A 83 -2.99 -11.31 -5.25
N TYR A 84 -2.80 -10.03 -4.93
CA TYR A 84 -1.72 -9.54 -4.06
C TYR A 84 -2.15 -8.23 -3.40
N ALA A 85 -1.50 -7.84 -2.30
CA ALA A 85 -1.77 -6.56 -1.65
C ALA A 85 -0.87 -5.46 -2.22
N VAL A 86 0.44 -5.57 -2.02
CA VAL A 86 1.43 -4.53 -2.36
C VAL A 86 2.24 -4.97 -3.57
N GLY A 87 2.43 -4.10 -4.56
CA GLY A 87 3.20 -4.48 -5.75
C GLY A 87 3.88 -3.32 -6.45
N GLY A 88 4.56 -3.63 -7.55
CA GLY A 88 5.27 -2.60 -8.31
C GLY A 88 6.23 -3.14 -9.35
N SER A 89 6.73 -2.21 -10.15
CA SER A 89 7.70 -2.41 -11.23
C SER A 89 8.59 -1.17 -11.34
N LYS A 90 9.76 -1.24 -11.98
CA LYS A 90 10.71 -0.10 -12.07
C LYS A 90 11.15 0.42 -10.70
N HIS A 91 11.65 -0.50 -9.88
CA HIS A 91 12.40 -0.21 -8.65
C HIS A 91 11.80 0.82 -7.67
N PRO A 92 10.48 0.78 -7.36
CA PRO A 92 9.93 1.64 -6.33
C PRO A 92 10.54 1.26 -4.98
N THR A 93 10.69 2.25 -4.11
CA THR A 93 11.06 2.02 -2.72
C THR A 93 9.80 1.90 -1.88
N ILE A 94 9.61 0.74 -1.23
CA ILE A 94 8.39 0.46 -0.44
C ILE A 94 8.78 0.15 1.00
N LEU A 95 8.22 0.93 1.92
CA LEU A 95 8.37 0.73 3.35
C LEU A 95 7.00 0.34 3.93
N SER A 96 6.83 -0.93 4.31
CA SER A 96 5.64 -1.45 4.99
C SER A 96 5.88 -1.47 6.49
N GLN A 97 5.11 -0.68 7.26
CA GLN A 97 5.26 -0.64 8.72
C GLN A 97 3.95 -0.78 9.48
N GLY A 98 3.92 -1.69 10.45
CA GLY A 98 2.82 -1.80 11.41
C GLY A 98 1.45 -2.09 10.78
N ASN A 99 1.39 -2.58 9.55
CA ASN A 99 0.14 -2.97 8.90
C ASN A 99 -0.37 -4.30 9.47
N ARG A 100 -1.61 -4.63 9.16
CA ARG A 100 -2.17 -5.95 9.44
C ARG A 100 -2.57 -6.60 8.13
N TYR A 101 -2.05 -7.79 7.88
CA TYR A 101 -2.30 -8.55 6.66
C TYR A 101 -2.94 -9.89 7.01
N ILE A 102 -4.18 -10.07 6.59
CA ILE A 102 -4.88 -11.36 6.67
C ILE A 102 -4.93 -11.93 5.26
N ALA A 103 -4.12 -12.94 5.00
CA ALA A 103 -4.14 -13.56 3.68
C ALA A 103 -5.50 -14.23 3.40
N PRO A 104 -5.96 -14.23 2.15
CA PRO A 104 -7.15 -14.97 1.74
C PRO A 104 -6.96 -16.48 1.95
N PRO A 105 -8.04 -17.29 1.93
CA PRO A 105 -7.93 -18.76 2.00
C PRO A 105 -7.12 -19.38 0.86
N ASP A 106 -7.08 -18.74 -0.32
CA ASP A 106 -6.30 -19.20 -1.48
C ASP A 106 -4.81 -19.29 -1.14
N VAL A 107 -4.24 -20.47 -1.37
CA VAL A 107 -2.82 -20.78 -1.14
C VAL A 107 -1.89 -20.03 -2.08
N ASN A 108 -2.38 -19.62 -3.26
CA ASN A 108 -1.60 -18.89 -4.25
C ASN A 108 -1.52 -17.39 -3.95
N ALA A 109 -2.34 -16.88 -3.03
CA ALA A 109 -2.42 -15.47 -2.69
C ALA A 109 -1.90 -15.17 -1.26
N LYS A 110 -1.06 -16.04 -0.70
CA LYS A 110 -0.45 -15.84 0.64
C LYS A 110 0.64 -14.78 0.66
N GLN A 111 1.35 -14.63 -0.47
CA GLN A 111 2.37 -13.62 -0.60
C GLN A 111 1.74 -12.22 -0.75
N ILE A 112 2.08 -11.31 0.15
CA ILE A 112 1.59 -9.92 0.16
C ILE A 112 2.12 -9.16 -1.06
N THR A 113 3.37 -9.45 -1.43
CA THR A 113 4.16 -8.67 -2.39
C THR A 113 4.18 -9.26 -3.79
N LYS A 114 4.00 -8.41 -4.83
CA LYS A 114 4.13 -8.80 -6.23
C LYS A 114 5.08 -7.88 -7.00
N ARG A 115 6.19 -8.42 -7.49
CA ARG A 115 7.11 -7.70 -8.40
C ARG A 115 6.75 -8.05 -9.84
N ASP A 116 6.36 -7.04 -10.62
CA ASP A 116 6.02 -7.21 -12.02
C ASP A 116 7.18 -6.82 -12.93
N TYR A 117 7.27 -7.50 -14.08
CA TYR A 117 8.16 -7.17 -15.20
C TYR A 117 9.65 -7.10 -14.85
N ALA A 118 10.10 -7.84 -13.82
CA ALA A 118 11.48 -7.92 -13.40
C ALA A 118 11.85 -9.34 -12.96
N THR A 119 13.07 -9.75 -13.29
CA THR A 119 13.64 -11.02 -12.80
C THR A 119 14.02 -10.91 -11.33
N GLU A 120 14.18 -12.02 -10.62
CA GLU A 120 14.65 -12.00 -9.23
C GLU A 120 16.03 -11.35 -9.07
N ALA A 121 16.95 -11.57 -10.01
CA ALA A 121 18.25 -10.91 -10.02
C ALA A 121 18.16 -9.38 -10.16
N GLU A 122 17.06 -8.87 -10.72
CA GLU A 122 16.77 -7.45 -10.83
C GLU A 122 16.05 -6.93 -9.60
N TRP A 123 14.89 -7.50 -9.26
CA TRP A 123 14.05 -6.95 -8.19
C TRP A 123 14.61 -7.19 -6.79
N SER A 124 15.49 -8.18 -6.59
CA SER A 124 16.19 -8.39 -5.31
C SER A 124 17.00 -7.17 -4.88
N LYS A 125 17.36 -6.29 -5.81
CA LYS A 125 18.05 -5.01 -5.57
C LYS A 125 17.10 -3.89 -5.18
N TRP A 126 15.80 -4.02 -5.44
CA TRP A 126 14.80 -3.02 -5.10
C TRP A 126 14.48 -3.08 -3.62
N THR A 127 14.30 -1.92 -3.00
CA THR A 127 14.19 -1.89 -1.56
C THR A 127 12.75 -1.93 -1.07
N TRP A 128 12.32 -3.13 -0.70
CA TRP A 128 11.00 -3.43 -0.17
C TRP A 128 11.15 -4.03 1.22
N GLN A 129 10.79 -3.27 2.25
CA GLN A 129 11.03 -3.61 3.64
C GLN A 129 9.70 -3.72 4.40
N SER A 130 9.66 -4.61 5.38
CA SER A 130 8.52 -4.85 6.28
C SER A 130 9.01 -4.81 7.72
N ASP A 131 8.37 -4.00 8.56
CA ASP A 131 8.74 -3.83 9.97
C ASP A 131 7.50 -3.66 10.86
N GLY A 132 7.40 -4.50 11.91
CA GLY A 132 6.27 -4.47 12.85
C GLY A 132 4.89 -4.85 12.26
N ASP A 133 4.85 -5.35 11.01
CA ASP A 133 3.62 -5.82 10.36
C ASP A 133 3.08 -7.09 11.05
N LEU A 134 1.77 -7.16 11.24
CA LEU A 134 1.07 -8.33 11.76
C LEU A 134 0.59 -9.23 10.62
N MET A 135 1.21 -10.40 10.49
CA MET A 135 0.87 -11.40 9.48
C MET A 135 -0.12 -12.42 10.03
N MET A 136 -1.20 -12.68 9.31
CA MET A 136 -2.26 -13.62 9.69
C MET A 136 -2.63 -14.54 8.54
N ASN A 137 -3.14 -15.73 8.86
CA ASN A 137 -3.57 -16.75 7.90
C ASN A 137 -2.50 -17.15 6.86
N GLY A 138 -1.23 -17.18 7.29
CA GLY A 138 -0.10 -17.53 6.42
C GLY A 138 0.35 -16.39 5.49
N ALA A 139 -0.12 -15.16 5.69
CA ALA A 139 0.41 -14.00 4.98
C ALA A 139 1.93 -13.88 5.20
N PHE A 140 2.67 -13.50 4.17
CA PHE A 140 4.09 -13.20 4.32
C PHE A 140 4.54 -12.12 3.33
N PHE A 141 5.55 -11.35 3.75
CA PHE A 141 6.18 -10.30 2.97
C PHE A 141 7.59 -10.76 2.59
N VAL A 142 7.84 -11.01 1.30
CA VAL A 142 9.20 -11.23 0.81
C VAL A 142 9.89 -9.88 0.73
N GLN A 143 10.94 -9.66 1.51
CA GLN A 143 11.72 -8.42 1.55
C GLN A 143 12.86 -8.43 0.51
N SER A 144 13.38 -7.26 0.15
CA SER A 144 14.51 -7.10 -0.78
C SER A 144 15.23 -5.76 -0.60
N GLY A 145 16.44 -5.66 -1.16
CA GLY A 145 17.28 -4.47 -1.07
C GLY A 145 17.88 -4.23 0.31
N GLU A 146 18.62 -3.13 0.44
CA GLU A 146 19.29 -2.76 1.68
C GLU A 146 18.32 -2.15 2.69
N SER A 147 18.48 -2.49 3.97
CA SER A 147 17.67 -1.89 5.03
C SER A 147 18.05 -0.42 5.23
N PHE A 148 17.08 0.51 5.09
CA PHE A 148 17.33 1.95 5.20
C PHE A 148 16.53 2.68 6.28
N PHE A 149 15.99 2.00 7.29
CA PHE A 149 15.13 2.63 8.32
C PHE A 149 15.70 3.93 8.95
N ASN A 150 17.02 4.14 8.87
CA ASN A 150 17.73 5.34 9.36
C ASN A 150 17.88 6.49 8.34
N GLN A 151 17.46 6.35 7.09
CA GLN A 151 17.64 7.36 6.03
C GLN A 151 16.54 8.43 5.99
N TYR A 152 15.36 8.15 6.56
CA TYR A 152 14.23 9.09 6.58
C TYR A 152 14.04 9.66 7.97
N THR A 153 13.83 10.97 8.04
CA THR A 153 13.62 11.67 9.32
C THR A 153 12.21 11.43 9.86
N ASN A 154 12.02 11.56 11.19
CA ASN A 154 10.70 11.50 11.82
C ASN A 154 9.69 12.54 11.28
N GLN A 155 10.16 13.58 10.57
CA GLN A 155 9.32 14.57 9.92
C GLN A 155 8.75 14.10 8.58
N GLN A 156 9.38 13.09 7.97
CA GLN A 156 9.01 12.53 6.66
C GLN A 156 8.19 11.24 6.79
N LEU A 157 8.20 10.60 7.96
CA LEU A 157 7.49 9.35 8.21
C LEU A 157 6.45 9.51 9.32
N ILE A 158 5.29 8.90 9.12
CA ILE A 158 4.34 8.64 10.20
C ILE A 158 4.93 7.56 11.11
N LYS A 159 5.01 7.82 12.42
CA LYS A 159 5.48 6.81 13.37
C LYS A 159 4.50 5.62 13.43
N ALA A 160 4.97 4.44 13.02
CA ALA A 160 4.17 3.23 13.05
C ALA A 160 3.83 2.77 14.48
N LYS A 161 2.59 2.29 14.65
CA LYS A 161 2.17 1.47 15.80
C LYS A 161 2.32 -0.02 15.45
N PRO A 162 2.37 -0.94 16.45
CA PRO A 162 2.35 -2.37 16.17
C PRO A 162 1.11 -2.78 15.36
N GLY A 163 1.25 -3.74 14.44
CA GLY A 163 0.14 -4.23 13.61
C GLY A 163 -1.10 -4.73 14.38
N THR A 164 -0.94 -5.10 15.65
CA THR A 164 -2.06 -5.47 16.55
C THR A 164 -3.01 -4.31 16.88
N PHE A 165 -2.57 -3.05 16.73
CA PHE A 165 -3.40 -1.86 16.96
C PHE A 165 -4.24 -1.46 15.75
N VAL A 166 -3.98 -2.04 14.57
CA VAL A 166 -4.56 -1.60 13.31
C VAL A 166 -6.09 -1.60 13.34
N THR A 167 -6.72 -2.64 13.89
CA THR A 167 -8.19 -2.70 14.01
C THR A 167 -8.79 -1.51 14.75
N ARG A 168 -8.07 -0.98 15.75
CA ARG A 168 -8.48 0.23 16.48
C ARG A 168 -8.19 1.50 15.68
N LEU A 169 -7.08 1.54 14.95
CA LEU A 169 -6.67 2.71 14.16
C LEU A 169 -7.56 2.93 12.93
N THR A 170 -8.05 1.85 12.31
CA THR A 170 -8.84 1.90 11.06
C THR A 170 -10.34 1.77 11.28
N ARG A 171 -10.82 1.69 12.53
CA ARG A 171 -12.24 1.46 12.88
C ARG A 171 -13.23 2.49 12.32
N TYR A 172 -12.75 3.69 12.02
CA TYR A 172 -13.54 4.79 11.45
C TYR A 172 -13.14 5.14 10.02
N SER A 173 -12.44 4.22 9.34
CA SER A 173 -12.15 4.38 7.93
C SER A 173 -13.44 4.41 7.09
N GLY A 174 -13.46 5.27 6.08
CA GLY A 174 -14.63 5.50 5.24
C GLY A 174 -15.14 6.94 5.30
N SER A 175 -16.21 7.21 4.57
CA SER A 175 -16.87 8.51 4.60
C SER A 175 -17.50 8.75 5.96
N LEU A 176 -17.37 9.97 6.46
CA LEU A 176 -18.18 10.43 7.58
C LEU A 176 -19.66 10.44 7.17
N ASN A 177 -20.55 10.16 8.12
CA ASN A 177 -22.00 10.27 7.93
C ASN A 177 -22.45 11.73 8.00
N CYS A 178 -21.92 12.54 7.10
CA CYS A 178 -22.22 13.96 6.97
C CYS A 178 -23.66 14.19 6.50
N MET A 179 -24.33 15.21 7.07
CA MET A 179 -25.61 15.70 6.59
C MET A 179 -25.43 17.10 6.00
N ALA A 180 -26.07 17.36 4.85
CA ALA A 180 -25.98 18.67 4.20
C ALA A 180 -26.46 19.79 5.14
N GLY A 181 -25.66 20.84 5.29
CA GLY A 181 -25.96 21.98 6.16
C GLY A 181 -25.60 21.78 7.64
N ILE A 182 -25.02 20.63 8.02
CA ILE A 182 -24.58 20.35 9.40
C ILE A 182 -23.08 20.03 9.39
N PRO A 183 -22.28 20.55 10.33
CA PRO A 183 -20.89 20.15 10.47
C PRO A 183 -20.75 18.64 10.66
N CYS A 184 -19.76 18.09 9.98
CA CYS A 184 -19.13 16.82 10.35
C CYS A 184 -17.90 17.15 11.20
#